data_AF-A0A376DSE5-F1
#
_entry.id   AF-A0A376DSE5-F1
#
_cell.length_a   1.000
_cell.length_b   1.000
_cell.length_c   1.000
_cell.angle_alpha   90.00
_cell.angle_beta   90.00
_cell.angle_gamma   90.00
#
_symmetry.space_group_name_H-M   'P 1'
#
loop_
_entity.id
_entity.type
_entity.pdbx_description
1 polymer ?
#
loop_
_entity_poly.entity_id
_entity_poly.type
_entity_poly.pdbx_seq_one_letter_code
_entity_poly.pdbx_strand_id
1 'polypeptide(L)'
;MNIDAIKSGTEEHYKSEGLEDQFKEKINNLKSDIVRDYEKWKGGNPLKNFSDFRSESIEEMKAGMQFLNEILYVGVFLNALDAIVPEKDL
;
A
#
# COMPACT_ATOMS: atom_id res chain seq x y z
N MET A 1 -0.81 14.25 -5.00
CA MET A 1 -1.37 12.90 -5.25
C MET A 1 -2.63 12.73 -4.43
N ASN A 2 -3.78 12.44 -5.05
CA ASN A 2 -5.02 12.13 -4.33
C ASN A 2 -5.08 10.62 -4.07
N ILE A 3 -4.75 10.21 -2.84
CA ILE A 3 -4.59 8.79 -2.44
C ILE A 3 -5.91 8.02 -2.58
N ASP A 4 -7.03 8.61 -2.15
CA ASP A 4 -8.33 7.96 -2.23
C ASP A 4 -8.80 7.78 -3.67
N ALA A 5 -8.51 8.77 -4.54
CA ALA A 5 -8.77 8.64 -5.97
C ALA A 5 -7.92 7.53 -6.63
N ILE A 6 -6.65 7.37 -6.24
CA ILE A 6 -5.79 6.30 -6.76
C ILE A 6 -6.27 4.93 -6.29
N LYS A 7 -6.60 4.78 -5.00
CA LYS A 7 -7.14 3.52 -4.46
C LYS A 7 -8.42 3.12 -5.18
N SER A 8 -9.39 4.03 -5.26
CA SER A 8 -10.70 3.79 -5.87
C SER A 8 -10.57 3.53 -7.37
N GLY A 9 -9.79 4.35 -8.09
CA GLY A 9 -9.57 4.18 -9.53
C GLY A 9 -8.82 2.88 -9.86
N THR A 10 -7.95 2.41 -8.97
CA THR A 10 -7.29 1.11 -9.14
C THR A 10 -8.28 -0.03 -8.94
N GLU A 11 -9.10 0.00 -7.88
CA GLU A 11 -10.15 -1.00 -7.67
C GLU A 11 -11.13 -1.04 -8.86
N GLU A 12 -11.58 0.13 -9.32
CA GLU A 12 -12.45 0.27 -10.48
C GLU A 12 -11.83 -0.31 -11.75
N HIS A 13 -10.53 -0.08 -11.99
CA HIS A 13 -9.82 -0.66 -13.14
C HIS A 13 -9.83 -2.18 -13.11
N TYR A 14 -9.45 -2.81 -11.99
CA TYR A 14 -9.47 -4.27 -11.89
C TYR A 14 -10.89 -4.83 -12.02
N LYS A 15 -11.90 -4.13 -11.49
CA LYS A 15 -13.30 -4.50 -11.65
C LYS A 15 -13.79 -4.39 -13.09
N SER A 16 -13.43 -3.32 -13.81
CA SER A 16 -13.86 -3.14 -15.21
C SER A 16 -13.25 -4.19 -16.14
N GLU A 17 -12.08 -4.71 -15.80
CA GLU A 17 -11.38 -5.76 -16.55
C GLU A 17 -11.79 -7.19 -16.13
N GLY A 18 -12.64 -7.34 -15.10
CA GLY A 18 -13.03 -8.65 -14.56
C GLY A 18 -11.90 -9.38 -13.82
N LEU A 19 -10.99 -8.62 -13.18
CA LEU A 19 -9.77 -9.09 -12.53
C LEU A 19 -9.80 -8.90 -11.00
N GLU A 20 -10.99 -8.86 -10.39
CA GLU A 20 -11.16 -8.58 -8.96
C GLU A 20 -10.44 -9.60 -8.07
N ASP A 21 -10.40 -10.87 -8.47
CA ASP A 21 -9.70 -11.91 -7.70
C ASP A 21 -8.18 -11.75 -7.79
N GLN A 22 -7.65 -11.35 -8.96
CA GLN A 22 -6.24 -11.01 -9.11
C GLN A 22 -5.87 -9.78 -8.26
N PHE A 23 -6.75 -8.78 -8.17
CA PHE A 23 -6.56 -7.62 -7.31
C PHE A 23 -6.43 -8.00 -5.83
N LYS A 24 -7.36 -8.85 -5.34
CA LYS A 24 -7.32 -9.38 -3.97
C LYS A 24 -6.06 -10.19 -3.71
N GLU A 25 -5.66 -11.04 -4.65
CA GLU A 25 -4.43 -11.83 -4.55
C GLU A 25 -3.19 -10.92 -4.44
N LYS A 26 -3.08 -9.91 -5.31
CA LYS A 26 -1.98 -8.94 -5.27
C LYS A 26 -1.93 -8.17 -3.95
N ILE A 27 -3.08 -7.73 -3.43
CA ILE A 27 -3.17 -7.09 -2.11
C ILE A 27 -2.65 -8.04 -1.03
N ASN A 28 -3.15 -9.28 -0.99
CA ASN A 28 -2.76 -10.26 0.03
C ASN A 28 -1.27 -10.60 -0.01
N ASN A 29 -0.71 -10.75 -1.21
CA ASN A 29 0.72 -11.01 -1.40
C ASN A 29 1.57 -9.84 -0.86
N LEU A 30 1.17 -8.60 -1.20
CA LEU A 30 1.89 -7.41 -0.75
C LEU A 30 1.79 -7.17 0.76
N LYS A 31 0.71 -7.56 1.42
CA LYS A 31 0.58 -7.39 2.88
C LYS A 31 1.76 -8.00 3.63
N SER A 32 2.17 -9.21 3.27
CA SER A 32 3.28 -9.91 3.92
C SER A 32 4.62 -9.20 3.70
N ASP A 33 4.85 -8.70 2.48
CA ASP A 33 6.07 -7.94 2.16
C ASP A 33 6.12 -6.61 2.92
N ILE A 34 5.01 -5.89 2.97
CA ILE A 34 4.88 -4.61 3.70
C ILE A 34 5.14 -4.81 5.20
N VAL A 35 4.56 -5.84 5.82
CA VAL A 35 4.80 -6.15 7.24
C VAL A 35 6.28 -6.45 7.50
N ARG A 36 6.93 -7.23 6.62
CA ARG A 36 8.37 -7.51 6.73
C ARG A 36 9.20 -6.24 6.63
N ASP A 37 8.86 -5.34 5.72
CA ASP A 37 9.61 -4.10 5.54
C ASP A 37 9.36 -3.11 6.68
N TYR A 38 8.16 -3.09 7.24
CA TYR A 38 7.87 -2.38 8.50
C TYR A 38 8.72 -2.91 9.65
N GLU A 39 8.80 -4.21 9.90
CA GLU A 39 9.59 -4.76 11.01
C GLU A 39 11.09 -4.46 10.86
N LYS A 40 11.62 -4.45 9.63
CA LYS A 40 13.00 -3.99 9.37
C LYS A 40 13.16 -2.50 9.66
N TRP A 41 12.25 -1.67 9.17
CA TRP A 41 12.27 -0.22 9.39
C TRP A 41 12.12 0.13 10.87
N LYS A 42 11.29 -0.61 11.61
CA LYS A 42 11.07 -0.49 13.05
C LYS A 42 12.35 -0.75 13.85
N GLY A 43 13.23 -1.62 13.36
CA GLY A 43 14.56 -1.85 13.94
C GLY A 43 15.44 -0.59 13.99
N GLY A 44 15.32 0.29 12.98
CA GLY A 44 15.97 1.61 12.96
C GLY A 44 15.14 2.73 13.60
N ASN A 45 13.84 2.49 13.80
CA ASN A 45 12.86 3.48 14.29
C ASN A 45 12.08 2.94 15.51
N PRO A 46 12.74 2.60 16.62
CA PRO A 46 12.11 1.85 17.73
C PRO A 46 10.92 2.56 18.38
N LEU A 47 10.85 3.90 18.28
CA LEU A 47 9.75 4.70 18.84
C LEU A 47 8.57 4.92 17.89
N LYS A 48 8.73 4.62 16.59
CA LYS A 48 7.70 4.88 15.58
C LYS A 48 6.80 3.67 15.32
N ASN A 49 5.54 3.87 14.99
CA ASN A 49 4.56 2.79 14.79
C ASN A 49 4.30 2.51 13.29
N PHE A 50 3.33 1.65 13.00
CA PHE A 50 2.97 1.31 11.63
C PHE A 50 2.36 2.51 10.87
N SER A 51 1.64 3.39 11.57
CA SER A 51 1.08 4.62 10.96
C SER A 51 2.18 5.58 10.50
N ASP A 52 3.28 5.67 11.25
CA ASP A 52 4.45 6.45 10.85
C ASP A 52 5.08 5.86 9.58
N PHE A 53 5.29 4.54 9.56
CA PHE A 53 5.81 3.82 8.39
C PHE A 53 4.91 4.00 7.16
N ARG A 54 3.59 3.86 7.32
CA ARG A 54 2.60 4.11 6.27
C ARG A 54 2.74 5.52 5.71
N SER A 55 2.87 6.52 6.58
CA SER A 55 2.99 7.92 6.17
C SER A 55 4.29 8.16 5.39
N GLU A 56 5.42 7.66 5.89
CA GLU A 56 6.72 7.78 5.20
C GLU A 56 6.69 7.07 3.83
N SER A 57 6.14 5.86 3.76
CA SER A 57 6.02 5.10 2.51
C SER A 57 5.19 5.86 1.46
N ILE A 58 4.11 6.51 1.89
CA ILE A 58 3.26 7.33 1.02
C ILE A 58 4.03 8.55 0.50
N GLU A 59 4.81 9.22 1.35
CA GLU A 59 5.62 10.37 0.92
C GLU A 59 6.72 9.97 -0.07
N GLU A 60 7.40 8.84 0.15
CA GLU A 60 8.38 8.30 -0.80
C GLU A 60 7.74 7.98 -2.17
N MET A 61 6.54 7.40 -2.17
CA MET A 61 5.81 7.11 -3.40
C MET A 61 5.39 8.37 -4.16
N LYS A 62 4.98 9.43 -3.45
CA LYS A 62 4.67 10.73 -4.07
C LYS A 62 5.87 11.31 -4.79
N ALA A 63 7.08 11.10 -4.26
CA ALA A 63 8.31 11.61 -4.85
C ALA A 63 8.78 10.81 -6.07
N GLY A 64 8.45 9.50 -6.12
CA GLY A 64 8.95 8.58 -7.16
C GLY A 64 8.04 8.33 -8.37
N MET A 65 6.79 8.77 -8.35
CA MET A 65 5.80 8.41 -9.37
C MET A 65 5.94 9.24 -10.66
N GLN A 66 6.09 8.59 -11.82
CA GLN A 66 6.25 9.21 -13.13
C GLN A 66 5.29 8.68 -14.23
N PHE A 67 4.71 7.46 -14.12
CA PHE A 67 3.90 6.83 -15.20
C PHE A 67 2.60 6.13 -14.75
N LEU A 68 1.66 5.88 -15.68
CA LEU A 68 0.35 5.26 -15.42
C LEU A 68 0.43 3.83 -14.86
N ASN A 69 1.35 2.99 -15.35
CA ASN A 69 1.53 1.63 -14.79
C ASN A 69 2.03 1.67 -13.34
N GLU A 70 2.74 2.73 -12.96
CA GLU A 70 3.14 2.96 -11.57
C GLU A 70 1.95 3.40 -10.73
N ILE A 71 0.96 4.11 -11.29
CA ILE A 71 -0.27 4.48 -10.58
C ILE A 71 -1.06 3.24 -10.15
N LEU A 72 -1.24 2.25 -11.04
CA LEU A 72 -1.93 1.00 -10.68
C LEU A 72 -1.16 0.22 -9.62
N TYR A 73 0.17 0.11 -9.76
CA TYR A 73 1.00 -0.53 -8.74
C TYR A 73 0.88 0.19 -7.38
N VAL A 74 1.00 1.51 -7.37
CA VAL A 74 0.85 2.33 -6.16
C VAL A 74 -0.54 2.15 -5.57
N GLY A 75 -1.60 2.10 -6.38
CA GLY A 75 -2.95 1.84 -5.88
C GLY A 75 -3.12 0.48 -5.23
N VAL A 76 -2.53 -0.58 -5.79
CA VAL A 76 -2.52 -1.90 -5.13
C VAL A 76 -1.77 -1.83 -3.81
N PHE A 77 -0.60 -1.19 -3.77
CA PHE A 77 0.18 -1.04 -2.55
C PHE A 77 -0.55 -0.22 -1.48
N LEU A 78 -1.19 0.89 -1.84
CA LEU A 78 -1.96 1.73 -0.92
C LEU A 78 -3.16 0.97 -0.35
N ASN A 79 -3.87 0.19 -1.17
CA ASN A 79 -4.92 -0.70 -0.68
C ASN A 79 -4.37 -1.80 0.24
N ALA A 80 -3.18 -2.34 -0.06
CA ALA A 80 -2.52 -3.32 0.80
C ALA A 80 -2.08 -2.73 2.15
N LEU A 81 -1.55 -1.50 2.17
CA LEU A 81 -1.25 -0.75 3.40
C LEU A 81 -2.49 -0.59 4.28
N ASP A 82 -3.61 -0.18 3.68
CA ASP A 82 -4.88 0.05 4.40
C ASP A 82 -5.50 -1.26 4.91
N ALA A 83 -5.26 -2.38 4.22
CA ALA A 83 -5.75 -3.70 4.61
C ALA A 83 -4.90 -4.38 5.69
N ILE A 84 -3.76 -3.81 6.09
CA ILE A 84 -2.99 -4.25 7.26
C ILE A 84 -3.64 -3.65 8.49
N VAL A 85 -4.37 -4.48 9.23
CA VAL A 85 -4.78 -4.14 10.59
C VAL A 85 -3.52 -4.22 11.46
N PRO A 86 -3.08 -3.12 12.09
CA PRO A 86 -1.95 -3.20 13.01
C PRO A 86 -2.39 -4.07 14.19
N GLU A 87 -1.88 -5.30 14.29
CA GLU A 87 -2.07 -6.13 15.48
C GLU A 87 -1.42 -5.50 16.74
N LYS A 88 -0.70 -4.38 16.59
CA LYS A 88 0.07 -3.68 17.64
C LYS A 88 -0.46 -2.30 18.03
N ASP A 89 -1.65 -1.89 17.57
CA ASP A 89 -2.32 -0.65 18.04
C ASP A 89 -3.40 -0.91 19.12
N LEU A 90 -3.28 -2.03 19.86
CA LEU A 90 -4.06 -2.36 21.06
C LEU A 90 -3.15 -2.51 22.28
#